data_AF-A0A7S3SLQ3-F1
#
_entry.id   AF-A0A7S3SLQ3-F1
#
_cell.length_a   1.000
_cell.length_b   1.000
_cell.length_c   1.000
_cell.angle_alpha   90.00
_cell.angle_beta   90.00
_cell.angle_gamma   90.00
#
_symmetry.space_group_name_H-M   'P 1'
#
loop_
_entity.id
_entity.type
_entity.pdbx_description
1 polymer ?
#
loop_
_entity_poly.entity_id
_entity_poly.type
_entity_poly.pdbx_seq_one_letter_code
_entity_poly.pdbx_strand_id
1 'polypeptide(L)'
;ATAKAQPQPASALEQVAKLREALQSIQKVRGLFANSGAHHVDSEKFADGALSMELSKKDSEVWSSIEDMLSSTAQASSQLKGKSKDEQKKVMASLEKELDSKAGQLNNMTQQVSQKQREQDEEYLLGLLMMHRQDWSMDEQLNATKTFMKGSPLAQELYAHHDATKPLAPQFAAMLDKVPKSHSDKVAARLFIQLASALRA
;
A
#
# COMPACT_ATOMS: atom_id res chain seq x y z
N ALA A 1 -19.50 -40.68 -20.22
CA ALA A 1 -18.99 -39.82 -19.13
C ALA A 1 -17.55 -39.44 -19.45
N THR A 2 -17.30 -38.23 -19.95
CA THR A 2 -15.95 -37.72 -20.19
C THR A 2 -15.40 -37.16 -18.89
N ALA A 3 -14.37 -37.79 -18.35
CA ALA A 3 -13.66 -37.31 -17.18
C ALA A 3 -13.07 -35.92 -17.49
N LYS A 4 -13.50 -34.89 -16.76
CA LYS A 4 -12.83 -33.58 -16.76
C LYS A 4 -11.42 -33.79 -16.23
N ALA A 5 -10.43 -33.72 -17.11
CA ALA A 5 -9.03 -33.68 -16.73
C ALA A 5 -8.82 -32.46 -15.81
N GLN A 6 -8.48 -32.71 -14.55
CA GLN A 6 -7.96 -31.67 -13.67
C GLN A 6 -6.67 -31.11 -14.30
N PRO A 7 -6.49 -29.78 -14.36
CA PRO A 7 -5.27 -29.20 -14.91
C PRO A 7 -4.07 -29.73 -14.13
N GLN A 8 -3.09 -30.28 -14.83
CA GLN A 8 -1.84 -30.71 -14.21
C GLN A 8 -1.20 -29.51 -13.48
N PRO A 9 -0.64 -29.70 -12.28
CA PRO A 9 0.07 -28.63 -11.59
C PRO A 9 1.22 -28.17 -12.49
N ALA A 10 1.25 -26.87 -12.81
CA ALA A 10 2.28 -26.25 -13.64
C ALA A 10 3.66 -26.69 -13.16
N SER A 11 4.57 -27.03 -14.08
CA SER A 11 5.94 -27.39 -13.73
C SER A 11 6.63 -26.23 -12.98
N ALA A 12 7.64 -26.51 -12.14
CA ALA A 12 8.34 -25.45 -11.39
C ALA A 12 8.85 -24.32 -12.33
N LEU A 13 9.29 -24.69 -13.52
CA LEU A 13 9.79 -23.75 -14.53
C LEU A 13 8.66 -22.90 -15.13
N GLU A 14 7.47 -23.48 -15.32
CA GLU A 14 6.28 -22.75 -15.76
C GLU A 14 5.74 -21.80 -14.68
N GLN A 15 5.78 -22.21 -13.40
CA GLN A 15 5.38 -21.35 -12.28
C GLN A 15 6.27 -20.11 -12.18
N VAL A 16 7.60 -20.29 -12.26
CA VAL A 16 8.57 -19.20 -12.25
C VAL A 16 8.41 -18.30 -13.49
N ALA A 17 8.11 -18.87 -14.65
CA ALA A 17 7.86 -18.08 -15.86
C ALA A 17 6.62 -17.17 -15.71
N LYS A 18 5.50 -17.71 -15.22
CA LYS A 18 4.27 -16.93 -14.97
C LYS A 18 4.48 -15.83 -13.93
N LEU A 19 5.20 -16.13 -12.85
CA LEU A 19 5.54 -15.12 -11.84
C LEU A 19 6.37 -13.98 -12.44
N ARG A 20 7.37 -14.31 -13.26
CA ARG A 20 8.20 -13.31 -13.94
C ARG A 20 7.35 -12.41 -14.84
N GLU A 21 6.43 -12.99 -15.63
CA GLU A 21 5.54 -12.24 -16.50
C GLU A 21 4.62 -11.29 -15.72
N ALA A 22 4.08 -11.74 -14.58
CA ALA A 22 3.27 -10.90 -13.70
C ALA A 22 4.09 -9.72 -13.15
N LEU A 23 5.28 -9.97 -12.60
CA LEU A 23 6.17 -8.93 -12.09
C LEU A 23 6.63 -7.95 -13.17
N GLN A 24 6.90 -8.42 -14.38
CA GLN A 24 7.22 -7.56 -15.53
C GLN A 24 6.04 -6.69 -15.95
N SER A 25 4.82 -7.23 -15.85
CA SER A 25 3.61 -6.47 -16.14
C SER A 25 3.41 -5.34 -15.14
N ILE A 26 3.66 -5.60 -13.85
CA ILE A 26 3.66 -4.57 -12.80
C ILE A 26 4.76 -3.53 -13.05
N GLN A 27 5.97 -3.97 -13.42
CA GLN A 27 7.09 -3.06 -13.71
C GLN A 27 6.78 -2.08 -14.86
N LYS A 28 6.01 -2.51 -15.88
CA LYS A 28 5.60 -1.62 -16.98
C LYS A 28 4.72 -0.46 -16.50
N VAL A 29 3.95 -0.65 -15.43
CA VAL A 29 3.10 0.40 -14.85
C VAL A 29 3.94 1.52 -14.21
N ARG A 30 5.21 1.26 -13.83
CA ARG A 30 6.12 2.29 -13.30
C ARG A 30 6.20 3.54 -14.18
N GLY A 31 6.17 3.37 -15.50
CA GLY A 31 6.22 4.48 -16.45
C GLY A 31 5.05 5.46 -16.33
N LEU A 32 3.90 4.99 -15.82
CA LEU A 32 2.72 5.85 -15.57
C LEU A 32 2.91 6.78 -14.37
N PHE A 33 3.74 6.38 -13.40
CA PHE A 33 4.03 7.16 -12.18
C PHE A 33 5.29 8.00 -12.29
N ALA A 34 6.26 7.58 -13.12
CA ALA A 34 7.52 8.30 -13.31
C ALA A 34 7.38 9.59 -14.15
N ASN A 35 6.33 9.71 -14.97
CA ASN A 35 6.11 10.83 -15.88
C ASN A 35 5.07 11.85 -15.37
N SER A 36 4.51 11.66 -14.17
CA SER A 36 3.49 12.54 -13.57
C SER A 36 4.04 13.87 -13.05
N GLY A 37 5.35 14.11 -13.17
CA GLY A 37 6.03 15.31 -12.66
C GLY A 37 5.88 16.58 -13.50
N ALA A 38 5.07 16.58 -14.57
CA ALA A 38 4.82 17.75 -15.40
C ALA A 38 3.32 18.05 -15.44
N HIS A 39 2.95 19.22 -14.89
CA HIS A 39 1.60 19.75 -14.69
C HIS A 39 0.91 19.27 -13.40
N HIS A 40 1.06 20.03 -12.31
CA HIS A 40 0.03 20.98 -11.84
C HIS A 40 0.55 21.72 -10.59
N VAL A 41 0.29 23.02 -10.55
CA VAL A 41 0.90 23.99 -9.63
C VAL A 41 0.06 24.08 -8.35
N ASP A 42 0.73 23.90 -7.21
CA ASP A 42 0.43 24.35 -5.83
C ASP A 42 -0.87 23.93 -5.09
N SER A 43 -1.89 23.33 -5.71
CA SER A 43 -3.04 22.75 -4.97
C SER A 43 -3.19 21.23 -5.08
N GLU A 44 -2.54 20.60 -6.06
CA GLU A 44 -2.65 19.16 -6.35
C GLU A 44 -1.58 18.30 -5.68
N LYS A 45 -0.58 18.89 -5.01
CA LYS A 45 0.40 18.14 -4.20
C LYS A 45 -0.23 17.38 -3.03
N PHE A 46 -1.45 17.74 -2.64
CA PHE A 46 -2.26 17.01 -1.67
C PHE A 46 -3.23 16.00 -2.32
N ALA A 47 -3.48 16.12 -3.63
CA ALA A 47 -4.35 15.21 -4.38
C ALA A 47 -3.62 13.93 -4.81
N ASP A 48 -2.31 14.04 -5.14
CA ASP A 48 -1.44 12.89 -5.28
C ASP A 48 -1.06 12.38 -3.89
N GLY A 49 -1.90 11.50 -3.34
CA GLY A 49 -1.70 10.92 -2.02
C GLY A 49 -0.29 10.32 -1.86
N ALA A 50 0.13 10.10 -0.60
CA ALA A 50 1.45 9.63 -0.21
C ALA A 50 1.93 8.40 -1.00
N LEU A 51 1.01 7.55 -1.48
CA LEU A 51 1.34 6.42 -2.35
C LEU A 51 1.75 6.84 -3.76
N SER A 52 1.04 7.77 -4.39
CA SER A 52 1.43 8.35 -5.68
C SER A 52 2.79 9.03 -5.59
N MET A 53 3.06 9.73 -4.47
CA MET A 53 4.38 10.30 -4.19
C MET A 53 5.45 9.21 -4.08
N GLU A 54 5.19 8.14 -3.33
CA GLU A 54 6.15 7.02 -3.21
C GLU A 54 6.43 6.35 -4.55
N LEU A 55 5.40 6.16 -5.39
CA LEU A 55 5.50 5.52 -6.70
C LEU A 55 6.15 6.42 -7.77
N SER A 56 6.14 7.74 -7.62
CA SER A 56 6.78 8.67 -8.55
C SER A 56 8.28 8.85 -8.29
N LYS A 57 8.78 8.43 -7.12
CA LYS A 57 10.20 8.52 -6.76
C LYS A 57 11.07 7.67 -7.69
N LYS A 58 12.22 8.24 -8.08
CA LYS A 58 13.27 7.51 -8.81
C LYS A 58 13.83 6.36 -7.98
N ASP A 59 13.98 6.59 -6.68
CA ASP A 59 14.48 5.71 -5.63
C ASP A 59 13.36 5.04 -4.82
N SER A 60 12.16 4.89 -5.41
CA SER A 60 11.03 4.23 -4.75
C SER A 60 11.41 2.83 -4.25
N GLU A 61 11.14 2.59 -2.97
CA GLU A 61 11.35 1.28 -2.36
C GLU A 61 10.37 0.22 -2.93
N VAL A 62 9.24 0.66 -3.52
CA VAL A 62 8.29 -0.22 -4.23
C VAL A 62 8.96 -0.79 -5.46
N TRP A 63 9.54 0.08 -6.27
CA TRP A 63 10.14 -0.33 -7.53
C TRP A 63 11.42 -1.14 -7.32
N SER A 64 12.25 -0.77 -6.33
CA SER A 64 13.45 -1.57 -6.00
C SER A 64 13.08 -2.97 -5.49
N SER A 65 12.05 -3.10 -4.65
CA SER A 65 11.57 -4.41 -4.17
C SER A 65 11.04 -5.29 -5.31
N ILE A 66 10.34 -4.71 -6.29
CA ILE A 66 9.84 -5.44 -7.48
C ILE A 66 10.99 -5.87 -8.39
N GLU A 67 12.00 -5.01 -8.57
CA GLU A 67 13.21 -5.34 -9.32
C GLU A 67 13.99 -6.49 -8.66
N ASP A 68 14.10 -6.49 -7.34
CA ASP A 68 14.70 -7.60 -6.58
C ASP A 68 13.90 -8.90 -6.79
N MET A 69 12.57 -8.87 -6.69
CA MET A 69 11.73 -10.04 -6.95
C MET A 69 11.89 -10.57 -8.39
N LEU A 70 12.02 -9.67 -9.38
CA LEU A 70 12.30 -10.05 -10.77
C LEU A 70 13.66 -10.74 -10.91
N SER A 71 14.68 -10.20 -10.24
CA SER A 71 16.04 -10.76 -10.22
C SER A 71 16.05 -12.16 -9.60
N SER A 72 15.48 -12.33 -8.40
CA SER A 72 15.35 -13.63 -7.73
C SER A 72 14.60 -14.64 -8.59
N THR A 73 13.51 -14.23 -9.24
CA THR A 73 12.74 -15.09 -10.14
C THR A 73 13.56 -15.52 -11.37
N ALA A 74 14.35 -14.61 -11.96
CA ALA A 74 15.23 -14.93 -13.08
C ALA A 74 16.38 -15.88 -12.68
N GLN A 75 16.95 -15.70 -11.49
CA GLN A 75 17.96 -16.59 -10.93
C GLN A 75 17.39 -17.99 -10.69
N ALA A 76 16.21 -18.09 -10.05
CA ALA A 76 15.53 -19.36 -9.84
C ALA A 76 15.24 -20.07 -11.16
N SER A 77 14.74 -19.36 -12.18
CA SER A 77 14.50 -19.93 -13.51
C SER A 77 15.75 -20.56 -14.12
N SER A 78 16.90 -19.90 -13.94
CA SER A 78 18.18 -20.38 -14.45
C SER A 78 18.67 -21.61 -13.69
N GLN A 79 18.49 -21.61 -12.36
CA GLN A 79 18.87 -22.73 -11.51
C GLN A 79 17.99 -23.97 -11.72
N LEU A 80 16.70 -23.81 -12.05
CA LEU A 80 15.78 -24.93 -12.26
C LEU A 80 16.15 -25.83 -13.46
N LYS A 81 16.88 -25.31 -14.45
CA LYS A 81 17.24 -26.05 -15.67
C LYS A 81 18.21 -27.20 -15.33
N GLY A 82 17.84 -28.41 -15.73
CA GLY A 82 18.68 -29.60 -15.55
C GLY A 82 18.75 -30.14 -14.11
N LYS A 83 18.06 -29.51 -13.15
CA LYS A 83 17.99 -30.00 -11.77
C LYS A 83 16.97 -31.12 -11.61
N SER A 84 17.25 -32.04 -10.69
CA SER A 84 16.29 -33.07 -10.27
C SER A 84 15.08 -32.47 -9.56
N LYS A 85 13.98 -33.23 -9.43
CA LYS A 85 12.75 -32.75 -8.76
C LYS A 85 13.00 -32.26 -7.33
N ASP A 86 13.86 -32.94 -6.57
CA ASP A 86 14.13 -32.56 -5.18
C ASP A 86 15.02 -31.32 -5.08
N GLU A 87 15.95 -31.13 -6.01
CA GLU A 87 16.71 -29.89 -6.10
C GLU A 87 15.84 -28.72 -6.58
N GLN A 88 14.93 -28.97 -7.54
CA GLN A 88 13.95 -27.97 -7.97
C GLN A 88 13.08 -27.49 -6.81
N LYS A 89 12.62 -28.39 -5.94
CA LYS A 89 11.88 -28.02 -4.71
C LYS A 89 12.71 -27.10 -3.81
N LYS A 90 14.01 -27.37 -3.63
CA LYS A 90 14.89 -26.50 -2.83
C LYS A 90 15.03 -25.11 -3.45
N VAL A 91 15.20 -25.02 -4.77
CA VAL A 91 15.23 -23.73 -5.48
C VAL A 91 13.92 -22.97 -5.30
N MET A 92 12.78 -23.65 -5.46
CA MET A 92 11.46 -23.04 -5.27
C MET A 92 11.23 -22.57 -3.83
N ALA A 93 11.64 -23.34 -2.82
CA ALA A 93 11.51 -22.95 -1.42
C ALA A 93 12.39 -21.73 -1.07
N SER A 94 13.61 -21.66 -1.62
CA SER A 94 14.45 -20.46 -1.47
C SER A 94 13.82 -19.24 -2.13
N LEU A 95 13.30 -19.40 -3.36
CA LEU A 95 12.59 -18.33 -4.06
C LEU A 95 11.37 -17.86 -3.26
N GLU A 96 10.54 -18.77 -2.75
CA GLU A 96 9.38 -18.47 -1.92
C GLU A 96 9.78 -17.61 -0.70
N LYS A 97 10.82 -18.02 0.02
CA LYS A 97 11.34 -17.27 1.17
C LYS A 97 11.81 -15.86 0.81
N GLU A 98 12.49 -15.70 -0.33
CA GLU A 98 12.93 -14.38 -0.80
C GLU A 98 11.75 -13.49 -1.17
N LEU A 99 10.77 -14.03 -1.89
CA LEU A 99 9.55 -13.30 -2.27
C LEU A 99 8.73 -12.91 -1.03
N ASP A 100 8.58 -13.80 -0.05
CA ASP A 100 7.90 -13.50 1.21
C ASP A 100 8.58 -12.38 1.98
N SER A 101 9.92 -12.40 2.03
CA SER A 101 10.68 -11.32 2.66
C SER A 101 10.44 -9.98 1.96
N LYS A 102 10.41 -9.97 0.63
CA LYS A 102 10.18 -8.75 -0.16
C LYS A 102 8.72 -8.28 -0.07
N ALA A 103 7.77 -9.19 -0.01
CA ALA A 103 6.36 -8.89 0.25
C ALA A 103 6.18 -8.23 1.63
N GLY A 104 6.90 -8.71 2.65
CA GLY A 104 6.95 -8.08 3.97
C GLY A 104 7.45 -6.63 3.91
N GLN A 105 8.52 -6.36 3.16
CA GLN A 105 9.05 -5.01 2.95
C GLN A 105 8.02 -4.10 2.27
N LEU A 106 7.41 -4.56 1.17
CA LEU A 106 6.37 -3.81 0.45
C LEU A 106 5.18 -3.46 1.36
N ASN A 107 4.74 -4.41 2.19
CA ASN A 107 3.69 -4.14 3.14
C ASN A 107 4.09 -3.06 4.16
N ASN A 108 5.28 -3.16 4.74
CA ASN A 108 5.70 -2.22 5.79
C ASN A 108 5.74 -0.79 5.24
N MET A 109 6.27 -0.62 4.04
CA MET A 109 6.21 0.66 3.34
C MET A 109 4.78 1.09 3.03
N THR A 110 3.89 0.20 2.58
CA THR A 110 2.47 0.54 2.34
C THR A 110 1.81 1.05 3.62
N GLN A 111 2.15 0.48 4.78
CA GLN A 111 1.68 0.96 6.08
C GLN A 111 2.25 2.32 6.44
N GLN A 112 3.55 2.55 6.24
CA GLN A 112 4.18 3.85 6.46
C GLN A 112 3.58 4.93 5.56
N VAL A 113 3.35 4.62 4.28
CA VAL A 113 2.67 5.50 3.32
C VAL A 113 1.25 5.80 3.77
N SER A 114 0.50 4.79 4.21
CA SER A 114 -0.87 4.96 4.71
C SER A 114 -0.92 5.79 5.99
N GLN A 115 0.07 5.62 6.88
CA GLN A 115 0.22 6.45 8.08
C GLN A 115 0.50 7.90 7.68
N LYS A 116 1.46 8.13 6.78
CA LYS A 116 1.78 9.46 6.29
C LYS A 116 0.60 10.14 5.62
N GLN A 117 -0.18 9.41 4.81
CA GLN A 117 -1.40 9.94 4.22
C GLN A 117 -2.37 10.39 5.31
N ARG A 118 -2.58 9.57 6.33
CA ARG A 118 -3.46 9.91 7.46
C ARG A 118 -2.99 11.18 8.18
N GLU A 119 -1.69 11.27 8.48
CA GLU A 119 -1.11 12.46 9.13
C GLU A 119 -1.34 13.72 8.26
N GLN A 120 -1.15 13.63 6.94
CA GLN A 120 -1.42 14.72 6.00
C GLN A 120 -2.90 15.10 5.92
N ASP A 121 -3.79 14.10 5.89
CA ASP A 121 -5.25 14.31 5.88
C ASP A 121 -5.72 14.99 7.17
N GLU A 122 -5.15 14.58 8.31
CA GLU A 122 -5.43 15.16 9.63
C GLU A 122 -4.92 16.61 9.73
N GLU A 123 -3.70 16.90 9.28
CA GLU A 123 -3.18 18.27 9.21
C GLU A 123 -4.00 19.15 8.25
N TYR A 124 -4.40 18.60 7.11
CA TYR A 124 -5.24 19.31 6.14
C TYR A 124 -6.63 19.62 6.71
N LEU A 125 -7.29 18.64 7.35
CA LEU A 125 -8.56 18.87 8.04
C LEU A 125 -8.42 19.93 9.14
N LEU A 126 -7.35 19.88 9.94
CA LEU A 126 -7.10 20.91 10.95
C LEU A 126 -6.97 22.30 10.30
N GLY A 127 -6.20 22.39 9.20
CA GLY A 127 -6.05 23.62 8.42
C GLY A 127 -7.38 24.15 7.89
N LEU A 128 -8.22 23.29 7.32
CA LEU A 128 -9.57 23.64 6.85
C LEU A 128 -10.45 24.19 7.99
N LEU A 129 -10.50 23.50 9.13
CA LEU A 129 -11.28 23.92 10.28
C LEU A 129 -10.78 25.24 10.89
N MET A 130 -9.46 25.49 10.85
CA MET A 130 -8.87 26.75 11.29
C MET A 130 -9.18 27.91 10.34
N MET A 131 -9.04 27.66 9.03
CA MET A 131 -9.31 28.65 7.98
C MET A 131 -10.76 29.10 8.00
N HIS A 132 -11.68 28.16 8.21
CA HIS A 132 -13.11 28.42 8.19
C HIS A 132 -13.76 28.63 9.57
N ARG A 133 -12.96 29.00 10.56
CA ARG A 133 -13.43 29.12 11.96
C ARG A 133 -14.53 30.17 12.15
N GLN A 134 -14.57 31.20 11.30
CA GLN A 134 -15.46 32.35 11.46
C GLN A 134 -16.66 32.33 10.50
N ASP A 135 -16.57 31.58 9.41
CA ASP A 135 -17.50 31.60 8.28
C ASP A 135 -18.23 30.28 8.05
N TRP A 136 -17.73 29.14 8.57
CA TRP A 136 -18.51 27.89 8.59
C TRP A 136 -19.31 27.73 9.88
N SER A 137 -20.58 27.34 9.71
CA SER A 137 -21.40 26.78 10.76
C SER A 137 -20.83 25.48 11.32
N MET A 138 -21.29 25.07 12.50
CA MET A 138 -20.88 23.78 13.10
C MET A 138 -21.20 22.61 12.18
N ASP A 139 -22.35 22.62 11.51
CA ASP A 139 -22.75 21.56 10.58
C ASP A 139 -21.83 21.49 9.35
N GLU A 140 -21.39 22.62 8.81
CA GLU A 140 -20.40 22.67 7.72
C GLU A 140 -19.04 22.10 8.15
N GLN A 141 -18.58 22.46 9.34
CA GLN A 141 -17.34 21.92 9.92
C GLN A 141 -17.44 20.39 10.18
N LEU A 142 -18.60 19.91 10.64
CA LEU A 142 -18.85 18.48 10.83
C LEU A 142 -18.94 17.73 9.50
N ASN A 143 -19.53 18.34 8.47
CA ASN A 143 -19.58 17.77 7.13
C ASN A 143 -18.16 17.64 6.53
N ALA A 144 -17.32 18.65 6.71
CA ALA A 144 -15.91 18.57 6.34
C ALA A 144 -15.20 17.46 7.14
N THR A 145 -15.39 17.39 8.45
CA THR A 145 -14.81 16.32 9.29
C THR A 145 -15.24 14.92 8.82
N LYS A 146 -16.50 14.79 8.40
CA LYS A 146 -17.08 13.52 7.93
C LYS A 146 -16.37 12.94 6.71
N THR A 147 -15.85 13.78 5.81
CA THR A 147 -15.16 13.29 4.60
C THR A 147 -13.84 12.57 4.95
N PHE A 148 -13.23 12.89 6.08
CA PHE A 148 -11.96 12.32 6.53
C PHE A 148 -12.10 11.13 7.50
N MET A 149 -13.31 10.84 8.00
CA MET A 149 -13.53 9.78 9.01
C MET A 149 -13.04 8.39 8.56
N LYS A 150 -13.11 8.08 7.26
CA LYS A 150 -12.64 6.78 6.73
C LYS A 150 -11.13 6.62 6.85
N GLY A 151 -10.40 7.73 6.74
CA GLY A 151 -8.95 7.80 6.77
C GLY A 151 -8.38 8.11 8.15
N SER A 152 -9.16 8.68 9.08
CA SER A 152 -8.70 9.12 10.39
C SER A 152 -9.65 8.69 11.53
N PRO A 153 -9.20 7.83 12.46
CA PRO A 153 -9.91 7.52 13.69
C PRO A 153 -10.13 8.75 14.56
N LEU A 154 -9.20 9.72 14.53
CA LEU A 154 -9.35 10.97 15.26
C LEU A 154 -10.46 11.84 14.67
N ALA A 155 -10.58 11.91 13.33
CA ALA A 155 -11.70 12.61 12.70
C ALA A 155 -13.03 11.93 13.03
N GLN A 156 -13.05 10.58 13.10
CA GLN A 156 -14.23 9.84 13.54
C GLN A 156 -14.60 10.15 14.99
N GLU A 157 -13.62 10.19 15.89
CA GLU A 157 -13.83 10.50 17.31
C GLU A 157 -14.24 11.96 17.52
N LEU A 158 -13.64 12.91 16.77
CA LEU A 158 -14.07 14.31 16.77
C LEU A 158 -15.52 14.41 16.30
N TYR A 159 -15.89 13.76 15.19
CA TYR A 159 -17.26 13.80 14.68
C TYR A 159 -18.27 13.26 15.71
N ALA A 160 -17.95 12.13 16.36
CA ALA A 160 -18.85 11.45 17.29
C ALA A 160 -18.94 12.10 18.69
N HIS A 161 -17.84 12.71 19.16
CA HIS A 161 -17.68 13.09 20.57
C HIS A 161 -17.21 14.54 20.78
N HIS A 162 -17.31 15.41 19.76
CA HIS A 162 -17.03 16.83 19.92
C HIS A 162 -17.92 17.50 20.97
N ASP A 163 -17.35 18.51 21.62
CA ASP A 163 -18.09 19.47 22.42
C ASP A 163 -18.67 20.55 21.49
N ALA A 164 -20.00 20.51 21.29
CA ALA A 164 -20.73 21.44 20.43
C ALA A 164 -20.64 22.90 20.90
N THR A 165 -20.23 23.14 22.15
CA THR A 165 -20.07 24.51 22.69
C THR A 165 -18.71 25.12 22.38
N LYS A 166 -17.76 24.33 21.84
CA LYS A 166 -16.40 24.76 21.53
C LYS A 166 -16.11 24.63 20.03
N PRO A 167 -15.21 25.45 19.48
CA PRO A 167 -14.78 25.29 18.09
C PRO A 167 -14.13 23.91 17.86
N LEU A 168 -14.30 23.31 16.67
CA LEU A 168 -13.78 21.97 16.37
C LEU A 168 -12.25 21.96 16.19
N ALA A 169 -11.67 22.97 15.53
CA ALA A 169 -10.22 23.02 15.30
C ALA A 169 -9.35 22.86 16.57
N PRO A 170 -9.57 23.62 17.67
CA PRO A 170 -8.81 23.44 18.91
C PRO A 170 -9.02 22.07 19.57
N GLN A 171 -10.21 21.49 19.45
CA GLN A 171 -10.49 20.15 19.98
C GLN A 171 -9.69 19.11 19.21
N PHE A 172 -9.68 19.21 17.88
CA PHE A 172 -8.95 18.31 17.00
C PHE A 172 -7.43 18.44 17.17
N ALA A 173 -6.91 19.66 17.27
CA ALA A 173 -5.49 19.90 17.57
C ALA A 173 -5.08 19.21 18.90
N ALA A 174 -5.90 19.33 19.94
CA ALA A 174 -5.63 18.67 21.22
C ALA A 174 -5.72 17.14 21.15
N MET A 175 -6.43 16.57 20.17
CA MET A 175 -6.44 15.12 19.91
C MET A 175 -5.16 14.69 19.19
N LEU A 176 -4.70 15.46 18.20
CA LEU A 176 -3.45 15.21 17.48
C LEU A 176 -2.23 15.27 18.40
N ASP A 177 -2.18 16.23 19.33
CA ASP A 177 -1.10 16.36 20.32
C ASP A 177 -1.00 15.15 21.27
N LYS A 178 -2.08 14.38 21.44
CA LYS A 178 -2.14 13.23 22.34
C LYS A 178 -1.77 11.91 21.69
N VAL A 179 -1.66 11.84 20.36
CA VAL A 179 -1.31 10.59 19.68
C VAL A 179 0.20 10.35 19.79
N PRO A 180 0.64 9.24 20.41
CA PRO A 180 2.04 8.85 20.37
C PRO A 180 2.43 8.55 18.92
N LYS A 181 3.43 9.25 18.39
CA LYS A 181 3.98 8.98 17.06
C LYS A 181 4.64 7.60 17.08
N SER A 182 4.00 6.61 16.45
CA SER A 182 4.46 5.25 16.08
C SER A 182 4.00 4.04 16.92
N HIS A 183 3.27 3.12 16.26
CA HIS A 183 3.53 1.68 16.05
C HIS A 183 2.25 0.84 16.00
N SER A 184 2.01 0.06 14.93
CA SER A 184 2.04 -1.42 15.06
C SER A 184 1.68 -2.15 13.75
N ASP A 185 2.60 -3.04 13.36
CA ASP A 185 2.43 -4.16 12.46
C ASP A 185 1.40 -5.16 13.01
N LYS A 186 0.50 -5.70 12.15
CA LYS A 186 -0.04 -7.09 12.22
C LYS A 186 -1.15 -7.46 11.21
N VAL A 187 -1.60 -6.57 10.33
CA VAL A 187 -2.70 -6.88 9.38
C VAL A 187 -2.20 -7.48 8.05
N ALA A 188 -0.94 -7.23 7.71
CA ALA A 188 -0.22 -7.61 6.49
C ALA A 188 -0.25 -9.08 6.09
N ALA A 189 0.05 -9.96 7.05
CA ALA A 189 0.24 -11.38 6.82
C ALA A 189 -1.04 -12.05 6.30
N ARG A 190 -2.23 -11.45 6.56
CA ARG A 190 -3.51 -12.01 6.09
C ARG A 190 -3.82 -11.68 4.64
N LEU A 191 -3.43 -10.50 4.14
CA LEU A 191 -3.73 -10.07 2.77
C LEU A 191 -2.86 -10.80 1.74
N PHE A 192 -1.58 -11.05 2.06
CA PHE A 192 -0.70 -11.80 1.16
C PHE A 192 -1.06 -13.29 1.08
N ILE A 193 -1.49 -13.89 2.19
CA ILE A 193 -2.03 -15.26 2.20
C ILE A 193 -3.31 -15.34 1.36
N GLN A 194 -4.18 -14.33 1.38
CA GLN A 194 -5.37 -14.29 0.52
C GLN A 194 -5.01 -14.19 -0.98
N LEU A 195 -3.98 -13.41 -1.35
CA LEU A 195 -3.52 -13.31 -2.73
C LEU A 195 -2.87 -14.62 -3.21
N ALA A 196 -2.04 -15.25 -2.39
CA ALA A 196 -1.42 -16.55 -2.69
C ALA A 196 -2.47 -17.69 -2.78
N SER A 197 -3.55 -17.59 -2.01
CA SER A 197 -4.68 -18.54 -2.07
C SER A 197 -5.52 -18.34 -3.34
N ALA A 198 -5.69 -17.10 -3.80
CA ALA A 198 -6.41 -16.78 -5.03
C ALA A 198 -5.67 -17.24 -6.30
N LEU A 199 -4.35 -17.43 -6.23
CA LEU A 199 -3.53 -17.96 -7.34
C LEU A 199 -3.47 -19.49 -7.38
N ARG A 200 -4.09 -20.18 -6.41
CA ARG A 200 -4.22 -21.66 -6.36
C ARG A 200 -5.58 -22.18 -6.82
N ALA A 201 -6.54 -21.30 -7.09
CA ALA A 201 -7.85 -21.63 -7.67
C ALA A 201 -7.81 -21.48 -9.19
#